data_AF-A0A7K5QRS0-F1
#
_entry.id   AF-A0A7K5QRS0-F1
#
_cell.length_a   1.000
_cell.length_b   1.000
_cell.length_c   1.000
_cell.angle_alpha   90.00
_cell.angle_beta   90.00
_cell.angle_gamma   90.00
#
_symmetry.space_group_name_H-M   'P 1'
#
loop_
_entity.id
_entity.type
_entity.pdbx_description
1 polymer ?
#
loop_
_entity_poly.entity_id
_entity_poly.type
_entity_poly.pdbx_seq_one_letter_code
_entity_poly.pdbx_strand_id
1 'polypeptide(L)'
;YAMGCIQSISCKSKVFRESISVIEVKASIDPIPTSIDESSSVVLRYRTPHFRASAQVLVPPLPKKETWIVGWIQACSHMEFYNHYGDQGMSSWELPDLLDGKIQAISDSDGVNYPWYGNTTETCTIVGPTKKESKFNISMNDNFYPSVTWAVPVSDSNVAKLTSIHRDQSFTTWLVATNTATNEMVTLQTIKWRMRLGIEVNPSRPLGQRAKLQEPSAQEQPQVLSKNEPIPPSALVKPNANDAQVLMWRPKDGPPLVVIPPKHR
;
A
#
# COMPACT_ATOMS: atom_id res chain seq x y z
N TYR A 1 45.25 -0.35 -40.57
CA TYR A 1 44.28 -1.22 -39.88
C TYR A 1 43.96 -0.60 -38.52
N ALA A 2 42.87 0.17 -38.45
CA ALA A 2 42.36 0.70 -37.19
C ALA A 2 41.31 -0.28 -36.66
N MET A 3 41.63 -0.98 -35.57
CA MET A 3 40.68 -1.83 -34.86
C MET A 3 39.73 -0.95 -34.05
N GLY A 4 38.49 -0.82 -34.51
CA GLY A 4 37.40 -0.21 -33.75
C GLY A 4 36.88 -1.19 -32.71
N CYS A 5 37.14 -0.92 -31.42
CA CYS A 5 36.53 -1.65 -30.32
C CYS A 5 35.04 -1.28 -30.20
N ILE A 6 34.17 -2.17 -30.67
CA ILE A 6 32.73 -2.16 -30.39
C ILE A 6 32.52 -2.83 -29.01
N GLN A 7 32.83 -2.09 -27.96
CA GLN A 7 32.41 -2.42 -26.59
C GLN A 7 32.12 -1.10 -25.88
N SER A 8 30.87 -0.76 -25.56
CA SER A 8 30.59 0.18 -24.44
C SER A 8 29.14 0.57 -24.19
N ILE A 9 28.16 0.27 -25.04
CA ILE A 9 26.79 0.78 -24.79
C ILE A 9 26.10 0.01 -23.64
N SER A 10 26.23 -1.32 -23.59
CA SER A 10 25.63 -2.15 -22.54
C SER A 10 26.31 -2.01 -21.17
N CYS A 11 27.63 -1.77 -21.11
CA CYS A 11 28.32 -1.61 -19.82
C CYS A 11 28.03 -0.27 -19.15
N LYS A 12 27.80 0.81 -19.90
CA LYS A 12 27.57 2.14 -19.34
C LYS A 12 26.26 2.23 -18.55
N SER A 13 25.18 1.62 -19.04
CA SER A 13 23.91 1.58 -18.29
C SER A 13 24.06 0.76 -17.00
N LYS A 14 24.78 -0.37 -17.06
CA LYS A 14 25.04 -1.19 -15.86
C LYS A 14 25.81 -0.43 -14.78
N VAL A 15 26.84 0.33 -15.15
CA VAL A 15 27.61 1.16 -14.20
C VAL A 15 26.76 2.30 -13.63
N PHE A 16 25.88 2.90 -14.45
CA PHE A 16 24.95 3.92 -13.98
C PHE A 16 23.99 3.39 -12.90
N ARG A 17 23.42 2.19 -13.10
CA ARG A 17 22.53 1.53 -12.12
C ARG A 17 23.18 1.42 -10.75
N GLU A 18 24.43 0.97 -10.72
CA GLU A 18 25.21 0.74 -9.50
C GLU A 18 25.65 2.05 -8.83
N SER A 19 25.50 3.19 -9.51
CA SER A 19 25.91 4.51 -8.99
C SER A 19 24.78 5.34 -8.39
N ILE A 20 23.50 4.96 -8.56
CA ILE A 20 22.41 5.58 -7.78
C ILE A 20 22.55 5.13 -6.32
N SER A 21 22.74 6.09 -5.43
CA SER A 21 23.04 5.82 -4.03
C SER A 21 21.92 6.31 -3.13
N VAL A 22 21.53 5.49 -2.16
CA VAL A 22 20.62 5.87 -1.08
C VAL A 22 21.46 6.28 0.12
N ILE A 23 21.41 7.57 0.48
CA ILE A 23 22.20 8.14 1.58
C ILE A 23 21.56 7.79 2.92
N GLU A 24 20.24 7.92 3.00
CA GLU A 24 19.47 7.68 4.22
C GLU A 24 18.10 7.12 3.87
N VAL A 25 17.60 6.20 4.69
CA VAL A 25 16.22 5.72 4.66
C VAL A 25 15.66 5.74 6.06
N LYS A 26 14.47 6.27 6.22
CA LYS A 26 13.69 6.23 7.45
C LYS A 26 12.34 5.62 7.16
N ALA A 27 11.90 4.73 8.05
CA ALA A 27 10.58 4.14 8.04
C ALA A 27 10.05 4.11 9.47
N SER A 28 8.80 4.52 9.68
CA SER A 28 8.16 4.49 10.99
C SER A 28 6.64 4.40 10.88
N ILE A 29 5.99 3.91 11.91
CA ILE A 29 4.56 4.14 12.14
C ILE A 29 4.41 5.13 13.29
N ASP A 30 3.59 6.16 13.10
CA ASP A 30 3.35 7.20 14.10
C ASP A 30 2.93 6.56 15.45
N PRO A 31 3.48 7.00 16.59
CA PRO A 31 3.21 6.42 17.91
C PRO A 31 1.88 6.90 18.50
N ILE A 32 0.84 6.94 17.67
CA ILE A 32 -0.50 7.41 18.01
C ILE A 32 -1.45 6.21 17.86
N PRO A 33 -2.33 5.94 18.84
CA PRO A 33 -3.30 4.86 18.71
C PRO A 33 -4.32 5.16 17.62
N THR A 34 -4.97 4.12 17.11
CA THR A 34 -6.11 4.26 16.19
C THR A 34 -7.21 5.08 16.86
N SER A 35 -7.69 6.12 16.18
CA SER A 35 -8.81 6.94 16.67
C SER A 35 -10.14 6.38 16.17
N ILE A 36 -11.15 6.31 17.02
CA ILE A 36 -12.51 5.85 16.68
C ILE A 36 -13.47 7.04 16.69
N ASP A 37 -14.30 7.14 15.66
CA ASP A 37 -15.35 8.16 15.51
C ASP A 37 -16.72 7.50 15.35
N GLU A 38 -17.55 7.66 16.39
CA GLU A 38 -18.93 7.18 16.46
C GLU A 38 -19.95 8.30 16.21
N SER A 39 -19.56 9.46 15.68
CA SER A 39 -20.49 10.60 15.50
C SER A 39 -21.65 10.31 14.54
N SER A 40 -21.50 9.33 13.64
CA SER A 40 -22.52 8.96 12.66
C SER A 40 -23.42 7.82 13.16
N SER A 41 -24.73 8.00 13.03
CA SER A 41 -25.72 6.95 13.30
C SER A 41 -25.74 5.82 12.27
N VAL A 42 -25.02 5.95 11.15
CA VAL A 42 -25.02 4.99 10.02
C VAL A 42 -23.74 4.18 9.96
N VAL A 43 -22.60 4.81 10.26
CA VAL A 43 -21.27 4.18 10.16
C VAL A 43 -20.39 4.45 11.38
N LEU A 44 -19.53 3.49 11.68
CA LEU A 44 -18.33 3.65 12.49
C LEU A 44 -17.17 4.07 11.59
N ARG A 45 -16.45 5.12 11.97
CA ARG A 45 -15.19 5.49 11.32
C ARG A 45 -14.03 5.23 12.26
N TYR A 46 -12.89 4.86 11.69
CA TYR A 46 -11.64 4.83 12.44
C TYR A 46 -10.49 5.32 11.57
N ARG A 47 -9.46 5.86 12.21
CA ARG A 47 -8.22 6.30 11.55
C ARG A 47 -7.04 5.63 12.21
N THR A 48 -6.29 4.85 11.45
CA THR A 48 -5.04 4.25 11.95
C THR A 48 -3.92 5.30 11.95
N PRO A 49 -2.86 5.11 12.78
CA PRO A 49 -1.63 5.88 12.63
C PRO A 49 -1.06 5.78 11.21
N HIS A 50 -0.30 6.81 10.82
CA HIS A 50 0.36 6.82 9.52
C HIS A 50 1.61 5.96 9.54
N PHE A 51 1.73 5.07 8.55
CA PHE A 51 3.02 4.61 8.07
C PHE A 51 3.70 5.77 7.32
N ARG A 52 4.99 5.96 7.55
CA ARG A 52 5.82 6.96 6.88
C ARG A 52 7.10 6.31 6.40
N ALA A 53 7.47 6.58 5.16
CA ALA A 53 8.78 6.26 4.64
C ALA A 53 9.39 7.48 3.96
N SER A 54 10.68 7.70 4.15
CA SER A 54 11.43 8.74 3.45
C SER A 54 12.83 8.27 3.12
N ALA A 55 13.37 8.78 2.02
CA ALA A 55 14.72 8.49 1.58
C ALA A 55 15.39 9.73 1.03
N GLN A 56 16.69 9.83 1.28
CA GLN A 56 17.56 10.77 0.63
C GLN A 56 18.37 10.05 -0.44
N VAL A 57 18.19 10.45 -1.69
CA VAL A 57 18.79 9.77 -2.85
C VAL A 57 19.78 10.71 -3.53
N LEU A 58 20.89 10.12 -3.97
CA LEU A 58 21.90 10.76 -4.80
C LEU A 58 21.95 10.06 -6.15
N VAL A 59 21.62 10.80 -7.20
CA VAL A 59 21.66 10.32 -8.59
C VAL A 59 22.88 10.94 -9.27
N PRO A 60 23.73 10.14 -9.94
CA PRO A 60 24.87 10.64 -10.71
C PRO A 60 24.45 11.57 -11.87
N PRO A 61 25.39 12.31 -12.48
CA PRO A 61 25.11 13.10 -13.67
C PRO A 61 24.47 12.28 -14.80
N LEU A 62 23.34 12.77 -15.33
CA LEU A 62 22.60 12.16 -16.43
C LEU A 62 23.13 12.65 -17.78
N PRO A 63 23.26 11.77 -18.80
CA PRO A 63 23.54 12.19 -20.16
C PRO A 63 22.30 12.82 -20.82
N LYS A 64 22.49 13.39 -22.02
CA LYS A 64 21.38 13.98 -22.79
C LYS A 64 20.32 12.91 -23.10
N LYS A 65 19.04 13.32 -23.04
CA LYS A 65 17.87 12.50 -23.40
C LYS A 65 17.63 11.28 -22.50
N GLU A 66 18.27 11.20 -21.34
CA GLU A 66 17.88 10.24 -20.31
C GLU A 66 16.97 10.91 -19.29
N THR A 67 15.86 10.25 -18.98
CA THR A 67 14.93 10.68 -17.93
C THR A 67 14.71 9.51 -16.99
N TRP A 68 14.90 9.78 -15.70
CA TRP A 68 14.72 8.82 -14.63
C TRP A 68 13.66 9.31 -13.66
N ILE A 69 12.82 8.40 -13.19
CA ILE A 69 11.87 8.64 -12.10
C ILE A 69 12.32 7.81 -10.92
N VAL A 70 12.53 8.45 -9.76
CA VAL A 70 12.82 7.77 -8.51
C VAL A 70 11.63 7.94 -7.59
N GLY A 71 11.07 6.85 -7.06
CA GLY A 71 9.90 6.95 -6.19
C GLY A 71 9.51 5.66 -5.50
N TRP A 72 8.40 5.72 -4.77
CA TRP A 72 7.88 4.63 -3.97
C TRP A 72 6.83 3.80 -4.72
N ILE A 73 6.99 2.48 -4.66
CA ILE A 73 6.02 1.48 -5.08
C ILE A 73 5.57 0.73 -3.83
N GLN A 74 4.28 0.50 -3.65
CA GLN A 74 3.75 -0.31 -2.56
C GLN A 74 2.83 -1.39 -3.09
N ALA A 75 2.83 -2.55 -2.44
CA ALA A 75 1.89 -3.63 -2.72
C ALA A 75 1.42 -4.30 -1.44
N CYS A 76 0.14 -4.70 -1.44
CA CYS A 76 -0.45 -5.50 -0.38
C CYS A 76 -0.20 -6.98 -0.66
N SER A 77 0.46 -7.68 0.27
CA SER A 77 0.80 -9.11 0.16
C SER A 77 -0.07 -10.02 1.02
N HIS A 78 -0.81 -9.45 1.97
CA HIS A 78 -1.77 -10.17 2.81
C HIS A 78 -2.89 -9.22 3.22
N MET A 79 -4.13 -9.69 3.18
CA MET A 79 -5.28 -8.91 3.59
C MET A 79 -6.35 -9.76 4.27
N GLU A 80 -6.63 -9.41 5.51
CA GLU A 80 -7.83 -9.76 6.26
C GLU A 80 -8.53 -8.47 6.64
N PHE A 81 -9.81 -8.37 6.33
CA PHE A 81 -10.65 -7.27 6.81
C PHE A 81 -12.08 -7.78 6.99
N TYR A 82 -12.42 -8.11 8.24
CA TYR A 82 -13.68 -8.71 8.65
C TYR A 82 -14.50 -7.75 9.52
N ASN A 83 -15.80 -7.71 9.30
CA ASN A 83 -16.76 -7.04 10.18
C ASN A 83 -17.82 -8.07 10.60
N HIS A 84 -17.95 -8.31 11.89
CA HIS A 84 -18.91 -9.28 12.42
C HIS A 84 -20.19 -8.61 12.88
N TYR A 85 -21.33 -9.26 12.66
CA TYR A 85 -22.66 -8.75 13.01
C TYR A 85 -23.39 -9.70 13.97
N GLY A 86 -22.67 -10.18 14.98
CA GLY A 86 -23.13 -11.20 15.92
C GLY A 86 -23.58 -12.48 15.22
N ASP A 87 -24.75 -12.99 15.61
CA ASP A 87 -25.35 -14.20 15.03
C ASP A 87 -25.86 -14.04 13.59
N GLN A 88 -25.77 -12.86 12.97
CA GLN A 88 -26.27 -12.69 11.60
C GLN A 88 -25.25 -13.10 10.54
N GLY A 89 -23.96 -13.07 10.87
CA GLY A 89 -22.87 -13.37 9.94
C GLY A 89 -21.78 -12.32 9.96
N MET A 90 -21.01 -12.25 8.86
CA MET A 90 -19.90 -11.31 8.70
C MET A 90 -19.86 -10.71 7.29
N SER A 91 -19.32 -9.51 7.18
CA SER A 91 -18.85 -8.96 5.91
C SER A 91 -17.33 -8.97 5.86
N SER A 92 -16.77 -9.03 4.66
CA SER A 92 -15.33 -8.99 4.47
C SER A 92 -14.94 -8.26 3.19
N TRP A 93 -13.90 -7.44 3.28
CA TRP A 93 -13.24 -6.94 2.09
C TRP A 93 -12.15 -7.93 1.69
N GLU A 94 -12.17 -8.35 0.43
CA GLU A 94 -11.33 -9.43 -0.07
C GLU A 94 -10.66 -9.02 -1.38
N LEU A 95 -9.48 -9.58 -1.61
CA LEU A 95 -8.74 -9.51 -2.86
C LEU A 95 -8.70 -10.93 -3.44
N PRO A 96 -9.65 -11.32 -4.31
CA PRO A 96 -9.83 -12.73 -4.71
C PRO A 96 -8.57 -13.38 -5.29
N ASP A 97 -7.85 -12.69 -6.19
CA ASP A 97 -6.66 -13.25 -6.81
C ASP A 97 -5.47 -13.36 -5.83
N LEU A 98 -5.42 -12.51 -4.79
CA LEU A 98 -4.45 -12.64 -3.71
C LEU A 98 -4.83 -13.81 -2.78
N LEU A 99 -6.12 -13.91 -2.43
CA LEU A 99 -6.66 -14.98 -1.58
C LEU A 99 -6.49 -16.37 -2.21
N ASP A 100 -6.73 -16.48 -3.52
CA ASP A 100 -6.57 -17.71 -4.31
C ASP A 100 -5.09 -18.04 -4.60
N GLY A 101 -4.16 -17.16 -4.22
CA GLY A 101 -2.73 -17.32 -4.48
C GLY A 101 -2.32 -17.21 -5.95
N LYS A 102 -3.18 -16.64 -6.81
CA LYS A 102 -2.86 -16.38 -8.23
C LYS A 102 -1.82 -15.27 -8.38
N ILE A 103 -1.82 -14.32 -7.46
CA ILE A 103 -0.81 -13.27 -7.33
C ILE A 103 -0.20 -13.30 -5.94
N GLN A 104 1.06 -12.89 -5.82
CA GLN A 104 1.77 -12.82 -4.53
C GLN A 104 1.52 -11.51 -3.78
N ALA A 105 1.21 -10.45 -4.51
CA ALA A 105 0.88 -9.13 -4.00
C ALA A 105 0.08 -8.36 -5.03
N ILE A 106 -0.74 -7.41 -4.61
CA ILE A 106 -1.46 -6.49 -5.49
C ILE A 106 -0.93 -5.06 -5.36
N SER A 107 -0.85 -4.34 -6.47
CA SER A 107 -0.42 -2.94 -6.48
C SER A 107 -1.27 -2.08 -5.54
N ASP A 108 -0.64 -1.18 -4.80
CA ASP A 108 -1.32 -0.17 -3.98
C ASP A 108 -1.11 1.24 -4.53
N SER A 109 -1.04 1.34 -5.87
CA SER A 109 -0.87 2.60 -6.59
C SER A 109 -2.07 3.55 -6.44
N ASP A 110 -1.83 4.85 -6.69
CA ASP A 110 -2.86 5.91 -6.78
C ASP A 110 -3.98 5.63 -7.81
N GLY A 111 -3.82 4.61 -8.66
CA GLY A 111 -4.80 4.21 -9.68
C GLY A 111 -4.66 4.98 -11.01
N VAL A 112 -3.74 5.94 -11.08
CA VAL A 112 -3.52 6.82 -12.23
C VAL A 112 -2.13 6.60 -12.81
N ASN A 113 -1.09 6.72 -11.98
CA ASN A 113 0.32 6.72 -12.37
C ASN A 113 1.00 5.42 -11.91
N TYR A 114 0.58 4.28 -12.46
CA TYR A 114 1.21 3.01 -12.14
C TYR A 114 2.71 3.02 -12.51
N PRO A 115 3.58 2.41 -11.70
CA PRO A 115 3.29 1.64 -10.48
C PRO A 115 3.39 2.47 -9.18
N TRP A 116 3.44 3.80 -9.28
CA TRP A 116 3.78 4.67 -8.17
C TRP A 116 2.65 4.74 -7.14
N TYR A 117 3.02 4.76 -5.87
CA TYR A 117 2.08 4.92 -4.77
C TYR A 117 1.36 6.28 -4.84
N GLY A 118 2.09 7.33 -5.23
CA GLY A 118 1.58 8.67 -5.48
C GLY A 118 2.52 9.45 -6.40
N ASN A 119 2.21 10.72 -6.66
CA ASN A 119 2.95 11.53 -7.64
C ASN A 119 3.39 12.91 -7.10
N THR A 120 3.26 13.15 -5.79
CA THR A 120 3.57 14.43 -5.17
C THR A 120 4.96 14.39 -4.52
N THR A 121 5.05 13.94 -3.28
CA THR A 121 6.31 13.73 -2.58
C THR A 121 6.89 12.34 -2.80
N GLU A 122 6.09 11.46 -3.40
CA GLU A 122 6.37 10.04 -3.54
C GLU A 122 7.32 9.72 -4.70
N THR A 123 7.45 10.65 -5.65
CA THR A 123 8.27 10.50 -6.86
C THR A 123 9.08 11.77 -7.16
N CYS A 124 10.25 11.61 -7.75
CA CYS A 124 11.09 12.68 -8.27
C CYS A 124 11.55 12.32 -9.70
N THR A 125 11.33 13.23 -10.65
CA THR A 125 11.78 13.07 -12.05
C THR A 125 13.04 13.88 -12.28
N ILE A 126 14.09 13.21 -12.76
CA ILE A 126 15.35 13.83 -13.16
C ILE A 126 15.48 13.73 -14.68
N VAL A 127 15.62 14.87 -15.34
CA VAL A 127 15.76 14.98 -16.80
C VAL A 127 17.19 15.37 -17.15
N GLY A 128 17.85 14.55 -17.96
CA GLY A 128 19.18 14.80 -18.47
C GLY A 128 19.21 15.79 -19.64
N PRO A 129 20.34 16.47 -19.88
CA PRO A 129 21.62 16.25 -19.21
C PRO A 129 21.70 17.00 -17.86
N THR A 130 22.32 16.37 -16.86
CA THR A 130 22.74 17.05 -15.63
C THR A 130 24.27 17.07 -15.54
N LYS A 131 24.85 18.18 -15.07
CA LYS A 131 26.31 18.36 -14.99
C LYS A 131 26.90 17.88 -13.66
N LYS A 132 26.06 17.78 -12.63
CA LYS A 132 26.40 17.41 -11.27
C LYS A 132 25.42 16.37 -10.78
N GLU A 133 25.81 15.66 -9.73
CA GLU A 133 24.92 14.77 -9.00
C GLU A 133 23.68 15.52 -8.52
N SER A 134 22.54 14.82 -8.54
CA SER A 134 21.26 15.34 -8.08
C SER A 134 20.92 14.68 -6.75
N LYS A 135 20.83 15.49 -5.70
CA LYS A 135 20.49 15.06 -4.34
C LYS A 135 19.11 15.57 -3.97
N PHE A 136 18.22 14.69 -3.54
CA PHE A 136 16.84 15.05 -3.19
C PHE A 136 16.27 14.12 -2.12
N ASN A 137 15.16 14.55 -1.52
CA ASN A 137 14.38 13.74 -0.60
C ASN A 137 13.05 13.36 -1.26
N ILE A 138 12.61 12.15 -0.98
CA ILE A 138 11.31 11.61 -1.39
C ILE A 138 10.67 10.95 -0.19
N SER A 139 9.36 11.05 -0.07
CA SER A 139 8.61 10.51 1.06
C SER A 139 7.26 9.99 0.61
N MET A 140 6.74 9.04 1.36
CA MET A 140 5.36 8.61 1.26
C MET A 140 4.77 8.48 2.66
N ASN A 141 3.45 8.52 2.73
CA ASN A 141 2.71 8.20 3.93
C ASN A 141 1.44 7.44 3.56
N ASP A 142 1.04 6.53 4.43
CA ASP A 142 -0.14 5.70 4.23
C ASP A 142 -0.90 5.52 5.54
N ASN A 143 -2.23 5.49 5.48
CA ASN A 143 -3.08 5.17 6.62
C ASN A 143 -4.47 4.69 6.17
N PHE A 144 -5.13 3.94 7.04
CA PHE A 144 -6.49 3.49 6.81
C PHE A 144 -7.49 4.44 7.45
N TYR A 145 -8.43 4.93 6.65
CA TYR A 145 -9.54 5.75 7.11
C TYR A 145 -10.90 5.27 6.55
N PRO A 146 -11.34 4.04 6.86
CA PRO A 146 -12.57 3.48 6.31
C PRO A 146 -13.82 3.92 7.09
N SER A 147 -14.98 3.68 6.48
CA SER A 147 -16.29 3.73 7.13
C SER A 147 -16.91 2.33 7.10
N VAL A 148 -17.37 1.83 8.25
CA VAL A 148 -17.99 0.51 8.41
C VAL A 148 -19.44 0.70 8.88
N THR A 149 -20.40 0.07 8.22
CA THR A 149 -21.82 0.22 8.59
C THR A 149 -22.11 -0.43 9.94
N TRP A 150 -22.94 0.23 10.75
CA TRP A 150 -23.46 -0.38 11.99
C TRP A 150 -24.39 -1.54 11.70
N ALA A 151 -25.20 -1.42 10.64
CA ALA A 151 -26.15 -2.44 10.21
C ALA A 151 -25.52 -3.43 9.24
N VAL A 152 -26.18 -4.58 9.09
CA VAL A 152 -25.81 -5.60 8.10
C VAL A 152 -25.89 -5.00 6.70
N PRO A 153 -24.83 -5.12 5.88
CA PRO A 153 -24.70 -4.37 4.63
C PRO A 153 -25.71 -4.74 3.54
N VAL A 154 -26.42 -5.87 3.69
CA VAL A 154 -27.48 -6.33 2.76
C VAL A 154 -28.89 -6.13 3.33
N SER A 155 -29.03 -5.52 4.50
CA SER A 155 -30.32 -5.33 5.16
C SER A 155 -30.89 -3.94 4.87
N ASP A 156 -32.20 -3.85 4.66
CA ASP A 156 -32.94 -2.58 4.64
C ASP A 156 -33.13 -1.95 6.04
N SER A 157 -32.64 -2.62 7.09
CA SER A 157 -32.72 -2.17 8.46
C SER A 157 -31.52 -1.30 8.85
N ASN A 158 -31.78 -0.18 9.54
CA ASN A 158 -30.72 0.65 10.15
C ASN A 158 -30.37 0.22 11.59
N VAL A 159 -30.81 -0.95 12.05
CA VAL A 159 -30.51 -1.43 13.39
C VAL A 159 -29.04 -1.80 13.48
N ALA A 160 -28.34 -1.23 14.47
CA ALA A 160 -26.94 -1.55 14.74
C ALA A 160 -26.80 -3.03 15.14
N LYS A 161 -25.96 -3.75 14.41
CA LYS A 161 -25.65 -5.17 14.62
C LYS A 161 -24.16 -5.48 14.62
N LEU A 162 -23.31 -4.55 14.20
CA LEU A 162 -21.85 -4.69 14.24
C LEU A 162 -21.39 -5.03 15.66
N THR A 163 -20.62 -6.10 15.79
CA THR A 163 -20.07 -6.60 17.07
C THR A 163 -18.56 -6.55 17.13
N SER A 164 -17.87 -6.62 15.99
CA SER A 164 -16.42 -6.42 15.94
C SER A 164 -15.92 -6.12 14.54
N ILE A 165 -14.74 -5.50 14.49
CA ILE A 165 -13.94 -5.31 13.29
C ILE A 165 -12.57 -5.93 13.54
N HIS A 166 -12.12 -6.76 12.60
CA HIS A 166 -10.77 -7.29 12.55
C HIS A 166 -10.12 -6.86 11.25
N ARG A 167 -8.90 -6.34 11.32
CA ARG A 167 -8.10 -6.04 10.14
C ARG A 167 -6.66 -6.45 10.38
N ASP A 168 -6.09 -7.12 9.39
CA ASP A 168 -4.70 -7.53 9.38
C ASP A 168 -4.18 -7.47 7.95
N GLN A 169 -3.26 -6.54 7.67
CA GLN A 169 -2.74 -6.35 6.33
C GLN A 169 -1.23 -6.18 6.35
N SER A 170 -0.56 -6.87 5.43
CA SER A 170 0.89 -6.76 5.23
C SER A 170 1.21 -6.13 3.89
N PHE A 171 2.24 -5.28 3.91
CA PHE A 171 2.67 -4.50 2.77
C PHE A 171 4.17 -4.65 2.56
N THR A 172 4.57 -4.61 1.30
CA THR A 172 5.97 -4.39 0.92
C THR A 172 6.05 -3.11 0.11
N THR A 173 7.00 -2.28 0.47
CA THR A 173 7.24 -0.96 -0.11
C THR A 173 8.65 -0.93 -0.66
N TRP A 174 8.81 -0.54 -1.93
CA TRP A 174 10.09 -0.44 -2.61
C TRP A 174 10.38 1.00 -2.99
N LEU A 175 11.61 1.42 -2.72
CA LEU A 175 12.19 2.57 -3.37
C LEU A 175 12.78 2.13 -4.72
N VAL A 176 12.37 2.76 -5.81
CA VAL A 176 12.73 2.32 -7.17
C VAL A 176 13.17 3.50 -8.02
N ALA A 177 14.19 3.28 -8.85
CA ALA A 177 14.55 4.17 -9.95
C ALA A 177 14.18 3.52 -11.29
N THR A 178 13.47 4.25 -12.14
CA THR A 178 12.98 3.76 -13.43
C THR A 178 13.41 4.70 -14.56
N ASN A 179 14.04 4.16 -15.60
CA ASN A 179 14.32 4.91 -16.82
C ASN A 179 13.07 4.96 -17.71
N THR A 180 12.61 6.15 -18.08
CA THR A 180 11.34 6.30 -18.80
C THR A 180 11.42 5.93 -20.28
N ALA A 181 12.62 5.83 -20.87
CA ALA A 181 12.79 5.47 -22.26
C ALA A 181 12.94 3.94 -22.44
N THR A 182 13.59 3.27 -21.50
CA THR A 182 13.87 1.83 -21.57
C THR A 182 12.96 0.97 -20.68
N ASN A 183 12.19 1.59 -19.78
CA ASN A 183 11.43 0.94 -18.71
C ASN A 183 12.31 0.09 -17.77
N GLU A 184 13.61 0.36 -17.76
CA GLU A 184 14.54 -0.29 -16.87
C GLU A 184 14.28 0.15 -15.43
N MET A 185 14.16 -0.82 -14.51
CA MET A 185 13.91 -0.57 -13.08
C MET A 185 15.06 -1.08 -12.21
N VAL A 186 15.41 -0.28 -11.20
CA VAL A 186 16.41 -0.60 -10.18
C VAL A 186 15.77 -0.44 -8.81
N THR A 187 15.68 -1.53 -8.06
CA THR A 187 15.24 -1.48 -6.65
C THR A 187 16.39 -0.99 -5.78
N LEU A 188 16.18 0.15 -5.13
CA LEU A 188 17.16 0.82 -4.29
C LEU A 188 17.04 0.39 -2.82
N GLN A 189 15.82 0.28 -2.30
CA GLN A 189 15.55 -0.15 -0.93
C GLN A 189 14.21 -0.89 -0.83
N THR A 190 14.10 -1.86 0.09
CA THR A 190 12.86 -2.56 0.43
C THR A 190 12.50 -2.33 1.89
N ILE A 191 11.22 -2.08 2.17
CA ILE A 191 10.64 -1.90 3.50
C ILE A 191 9.43 -2.84 3.62
N LYS A 192 9.32 -3.56 4.73
CA LYS A 192 8.14 -4.35 5.08
C LYS A 192 7.42 -3.72 6.26
N TRP A 193 6.10 -3.69 6.18
CA TRP A 193 5.28 -3.20 7.29
C TRP A 193 3.93 -3.89 7.31
N ARG A 194 3.30 -3.89 8.48
CA ARG A 194 2.03 -4.57 8.74
C ARG A 194 1.17 -3.70 9.62
N MET A 195 -0.13 -3.68 9.35
CA MET A 195 -1.11 -3.01 10.17
C MET A 195 -2.12 -4.03 10.70
N ARG A 196 -2.32 -4.02 12.02
CA ARG A 196 -3.28 -4.87 12.73
C ARG A 196 -4.25 -4.02 13.54
N LEU A 197 -5.52 -4.38 13.54
CA LEU A 197 -6.57 -3.66 14.24
C LEU A 197 -7.66 -4.63 14.69
N GLY A 198 -7.96 -4.61 15.99
CA GLY A 198 -9.20 -5.15 16.54
C GLY A 198 -10.06 -4.03 17.10
N ILE A 199 -11.35 -4.00 16.79
CA ILE A 199 -12.33 -3.15 17.44
C ILE A 199 -13.47 -4.05 17.93
N GLU A 200 -13.77 -4.00 19.22
CA GLU A 200 -14.96 -4.60 19.79
C GLU A 200 -16.10 -3.57 19.76
N VAL A 201 -17.31 -4.00 19.43
CA VAL A 201 -18.49 -3.15 19.35
C VAL A 201 -19.63 -3.77 20.15
N ASN A 202 -20.20 -3.00 21.08
CA ASN A 202 -21.44 -3.36 21.74
C ASN A 202 -22.61 -2.53 21.16
N PRO A 203 -23.45 -3.12 20.28
CA PRO A 203 -24.53 -2.38 19.64
C PRO A 203 -25.66 -1.96 20.59
N SER A 204 -25.74 -2.53 21.80
CA SER A 204 -26.75 -2.15 22.80
C SER A 204 -26.40 -0.86 23.54
N ARG A 205 -25.15 -0.39 23.45
CA ARG A 205 -24.73 0.87 24.07
C ARG A 205 -25.17 2.08 23.24
N PRO A 206 -25.35 3.25 23.88
CA PRO A 206 -25.58 4.50 23.17
C PRO A 206 -24.46 4.80 22.17
N LEU A 207 -24.82 5.50 21.11
CA LEU A 207 -23.84 6.01 20.14
C LEU A 207 -22.79 6.88 20.85
N GLY A 208 -21.51 6.71 20.50
CA GLY A 208 -20.40 7.35 21.21
C GLY A 208 -19.78 6.51 22.32
N GLN A 209 -20.35 5.34 22.60
CA GLN A 209 -19.90 4.44 23.67
C GLN A 209 -19.92 2.96 23.25
N ARG A 210 -20.12 2.66 21.96
CA ARG A 210 -20.28 1.29 21.46
C ARG A 210 -18.94 0.61 21.24
N ALA A 211 -17.97 1.33 20.69
CA ALA A 211 -16.75 0.76 20.15
C ALA A 211 -15.58 0.92 21.12
N LYS A 212 -14.73 -0.11 21.19
CA LYS A 212 -13.50 -0.12 21.98
C LYS A 212 -12.38 -0.72 21.15
N LEU A 213 -11.28 0.01 21.04
CA LEU A 213 -10.05 -0.48 20.43
C LEU A 213 -9.49 -1.64 21.27
N GLN A 214 -9.16 -2.74 20.59
CA GLN A 214 -8.48 -3.91 21.14
C GLN A 214 -7.00 -3.88 20.73
N GLU A 215 -6.23 -4.91 21.12
CA GLU A 215 -4.84 -5.04 20.69
C GLU A 215 -4.70 -5.07 19.15
N PRO A 216 -3.55 -4.60 18.61
CA PRO A 216 -2.41 -4.09 19.35
C PRO A 216 -2.59 -2.62 19.77
N SER A 217 -2.17 -2.31 21.00
CA SER A 217 -2.11 -0.94 21.52
C SER A 217 -1.13 -0.03 20.77
N ALA A 218 -0.09 -0.62 20.17
CA ALA A 218 0.85 0.04 19.26
C ALA A 218 1.19 -0.86 18.07
N GLN A 219 1.33 -0.26 16.88
CA GLN A 219 1.72 -1.02 15.69
C GLN A 219 3.20 -1.42 15.74
N GLU A 220 3.52 -2.56 15.14
CA GLU A 220 4.89 -2.99 14.94
C GLU A 220 5.60 -2.02 13.98
N GLN A 221 6.80 -1.58 14.36
CA GLN A 221 7.56 -0.64 13.53
C GLN A 221 8.04 -1.34 12.24
N PRO A 222 8.06 -0.61 11.11
CA PRO A 222 8.41 -1.18 9.82
C PRO A 222 9.88 -1.63 9.78
N GLN A 223 10.14 -2.67 9.00
CA GLN A 223 11.46 -3.23 8.82
C GLN A 223 12.08 -2.77 7.50
N VAL A 224 13.16 -1.98 7.59
CA VAL A 224 14.02 -1.69 6.43
C VAL A 224 14.94 -2.89 6.20
N LEU A 225 14.84 -3.53 5.03
CA LEU A 225 15.59 -4.76 4.76
C LEU A 225 17.04 -4.47 4.38
N SER A 226 17.97 -5.28 4.88
CA SER A 226 19.39 -5.20 4.47
C SER A 226 19.63 -5.71 3.04
N LYS A 227 18.72 -6.55 2.52
CA LYS A 227 18.73 -7.07 1.16
C LYS A 227 17.39 -6.80 0.50
N ASN A 228 17.45 -6.25 -0.71
CA ASN A 228 16.25 -5.96 -1.49
C ASN A 228 15.56 -7.24 -1.96
N GLU A 229 14.23 -7.20 -1.93
CA GLU A 229 13.37 -8.24 -2.49
C GLU A 229 12.87 -7.84 -3.87
N PRO A 230 12.68 -8.80 -4.80
CA PRO A 230 12.15 -8.51 -6.12
C PRO A 230 10.72 -7.99 -6.03
N ILE A 231 10.35 -7.11 -6.97
CA ILE A 231 8.99 -6.60 -7.08
C ILE A 231 8.14 -7.60 -7.87
N PRO A 232 7.04 -8.14 -7.32
CA PRO A 232 6.15 -9.01 -8.06
C PRO A 232 5.56 -8.29 -9.29
N PRO A 233 5.41 -8.95 -10.46
CA PRO A 233 4.85 -8.31 -11.65
C PRO A 233 3.47 -7.68 -11.42
N SER A 234 2.64 -8.31 -10.59
CA SER A 234 1.29 -7.82 -10.20
C SER A 234 1.30 -6.52 -9.37
N ALA A 235 2.43 -6.16 -8.75
CA ALA A 235 2.58 -4.87 -8.07
C ALA A 235 2.80 -3.70 -9.04
N LEU A 236 3.18 -4.00 -10.30
CA LEU A 236 3.60 -3.01 -11.28
C LEU A 236 2.48 -2.58 -12.26
N VAL A 237 1.35 -3.28 -12.22
CA VAL A 237 0.28 -3.15 -13.22
C VAL A 237 -1.07 -2.95 -12.55
N LYS A 238 -2.06 -2.57 -13.36
CA LYS A 238 -3.47 -2.55 -12.97
C LYS A 238 -3.97 -4.00 -12.70
N PRO A 239 -4.99 -4.17 -11.84
CA PRO A 239 -5.61 -3.17 -10.98
C PRO A 239 -4.84 -2.91 -9.68
N ASN A 240 -5.12 -1.78 -9.01
CA ASN A 240 -4.70 -1.55 -7.64
C ASN A 240 -5.66 -2.23 -6.65
N ALA A 241 -5.25 -2.34 -5.39
CA ALA A 241 -6.01 -2.98 -4.32
C ALA A 241 -7.44 -2.43 -4.20
N ASN A 242 -7.61 -1.11 -4.26
CA ASN A 242 -8.90 -0.45 -4.12
C ASN A 242 -9.87 -0.76 -5.26
N ASP A 243 -9.37 -0.97 -6.48
CA ASP A 243 -10.21 -1.29 -7.64
C ASP A 243 -10.46 -2.79 -7.81
N ALA A 244 -9.59 -3.64 -7.23
CA ALA A 244 -9.70 -5.09 -7.28
C ALA A 244 -10.47 -5.71 -6.10
N GLN A 245 -10.60 -4.98 -4.99
CA GLN A 245 -11.26 -5.50 -3.79
C GLN A 245 -12.77 -5.68 -3.99
N VAL A 246 -13.32 -6.69 -3.31
CA VAL A 246 -14.75 -6.99 -3.27
C VAL A 246 -15.25 -6.93 -1.84
N LEU A 247 -16.49 -6.48 -1.64
CA LEU A 247 -17.17 -6.64 -0.35
C LEU A 247 -18.06 -7.88 -0.42
N MET A 248 -17.73 -8.88 0.39
CA MET A 248 -18.51 -10.09 0.55
C MET A 248 -19.39 -9.99 1.80
N TRP A 249 -20.57 -10.58 1.73
CA TRP A 249 -21.44 -10.89 2.86
C TRP A 249 -21.53 -12.40 3.01
N ARG A 250 -21.28 -12.90 4.22
CA ARG A 250 -21.40 -14.32 4.60
C ARG A 250 -22.40 -14.42 5.75
N PRO A 251 -23.68 -14.71 5.46
CA PRO A 251 -24.68 -14.87 6.51
C PRO A 251 -24.38 -16.12 7.35
N LYS A 252 -24.97 -16.20 8.54
CA LYS A 252 -24.96 -17.43 9.35
C LYS A 252 -25.64 -18.59 8.61
N ASP A 253 -26.75 -18.29 7.95
CA ASP A 253 -27.54 -19.25 7.19
C ASP A 253 -27.63 -18.82 5.72
N GLY A 254 -27.36 -19.75 4.80
CA GLY A 254 -27.44 -19.53 3.36
C GLY A 254 -26.09 -19.24 2.68
N PRO A 255 -26.11 -18.99 1.36
CA PRO A 255 -24.89 -18.81 0.58
C PRO A 255 -24.25 -17.42 0.77
N PRO A 256 -22.92 -17.30 0.60
CA PRO A 256 -22.25 -16.01 0.49
C PRO A 256 -22.77 -15.17 -0.68
N LEU A 257 -22.73 -13.85 -0.52
CA LEU A 257 -23.18 -12.86 -1.51
C LEU A 257 -22.09 -11.81 -1.75
N VAL A 258 -21.93 -11.40 -3.01
CA VAL A 258 -21.13 -10.22 -3.36
C VAL A 258 -22.00 -8.98 -3.14
N VAL A 259 -21.63 -8.13 -2.18
CA VAL A 259 -22.32 -6.87 -1.90
C VAL A 259 -21.80 -5.77 -2.82
N ILE A 260 -20.47 -5.68 -2.95
CA ILE A 260 -19.81 -4.72 -3.83
C ILE A 260 -18.86 -5.51 -4.74
N PRO A 261 -19.10 -5.53 -6.06
CA PRO A 261 -18.19 -6.16 -7.02
C PRO A 261 -16.91 -5.32 -7.18
N PRO A 262 -15.83 -5.91 -7.71
CA PRO A 262 -14.62 -5.14 -7.98
C PRO A 262 -14.88 -4.21 -9.16
N LYS A 263 -14.20 -3.06 -9.20
CA LYS A 263 -14.27 -2.17 -10.36
C LYS A 263 -13.55 -2.78 -11.57
N HIS A 264 -12.46 -3.49 -11.30
CA HIS A 264 -11.64 -4.15 -12.31
C HIS A 264 -11.20 -5.53 -11.80
N ARG A 265 -11.06 -6.50 -12.72
CA ARG A 265 -10.45 -7.81 -12.46
C ARG A 265 -9.11 -7.86 -13.14
#